data_AF-A0A946LE82-F1
#
_entry.id   AF-A0A946LE82-F1
#
_cell.length_a   1.000
_cell.length_b   1.000
_cell.length_c   1.000
_cell.angle_alpha   90.00
_cell.angle_beta   90.00
_cell.angle_gamma   90.00
#
_symmetry.space_group_name_H-M   'P 1'
#
loop_
_entity.id
_entity.type
_entity.pdbx_description
1 polymer ?
#
loop_
_entity_poly.entity_id
_entity_poly.type
_entity_poly.pdbx_seq_one_letter_code
_entity_poly.pdbx_strand_id
1 'polypeptide(L)'
;MTNSKAIISALKEACQITGADWAACAERNERDSAAWKFESLYKVNQKRRVFAENYFNLGTVDNWLCGALTEGKSRSRKIPNDLDLGSVRLYAFPVQGTQKIVFVGGEGIRKTREKDLATSREFRELFPDK
;
A
#
# COMPACT_ATOMS: atom_id res chain seq x y z
N MET A 1 4.75 14.33 -11.84
CA MET A 1 4.59 13.02 -12.52
C MET A 1 5.61 12.06 -11.93
N THR A 2 5.19 11.19 -11.02
CA THR A 2 6.10 10.19 -10.44
C THR A 2 6.42 9.15 -11.51
N ASN A 3 7.69 8.92 -11.77
CA ASN A 3 8.15 7.97 -12.80
C ASN A 3 7.75 6.54 -12.40
N SER A 4 6.98 5.85 -13.24
CA SER A 4 6.48 4.48 -12.93
C SER A 4 7.61 3.50 -12.64
N LYS A 5 8.78 3.64 -13.27
CA LYS A 5 9.97 2.82 -12.96
C LYS A 5 10.46 3.05 -11.53
N ALA A 6 10.48 4.30 -11.08
CA ALA A 6 10.94 4.64 -9.74
C ALA A 6 9.96 4.09 -8.68
N ILE A 7 8.65 4.23 -8.92
CA ILE A 7 7.62 3.64 -8.04
C ILE A 7 7.80 2.12 -7.95
N ILE A 8 7.99 1.41 -9.07
CA ILE A 8 8.21 -0.04 -9.05
C ILE A 8 9.48 -0.42 -8.28
N SER A 9 10.57 0.36 -8.39
CA SER A 9 11.78 0.14 -7.59
C SER A 9 11.50 0.26 -6.09
N ALA A 10 10.81 1.32 -5.66
CA ALA A 10 10.43 1.47 -4.25
C ALA A 10 9.48 0.38 -3.76
N LEU A 11 8.54 -0.09 -4.59
CA LEU A 11 7.67 -1.22 -4.26
C LEU A 11 8.47 -2.52 -4.08
N LYS A 12 9.49 -2.73 -4.92
CA LYS A 12 10.41 -3.86 -4.80
C LYS A 12 11.21 -3.78 -3.50
N GLU A 13 11.80 -2.63 -3.23
CA GLU A 13 12.55 -2.38 -2.00
C GLU A 13 11.66 -2.57 -0.76
N ALA A 14 10.41 -2.11 -0.82
CA ALA A 14 9.43 -2.30 0.23
C ALA A 14 9.20 -3.77 0.54
N CYS A 15 9.03 -4.61 -0.48
CA CYS A 15 8.98 -6.06 -0.31
C CYS A 15 10.26 -6.63 0.29
N GLN A 16 11.45 -6.15 -0.13
CA GLN A 16 12.73 -6.66 0.36
C GLN A 16 12.96 -6.33 1.85
N ILE A 17 12.65 -5.11 2.27
CA ILE A 17 12.80 -4.66 3.66
C ILE A 17 11.82 -5.38 4.56
N THR A 18 10.56 -5.46 4.12
CA THR A 18 9.47 -5.96 4.96
C THR A 18 9.37 -7.47 4.96
N GLY A 19 9.85 -8.13 3.90
CA GLY A 19 9.55 -9.53 3.60
C GLY A 19 8.14 -9.73 3.05
N ALA A 20 7.47 -8.67 2.59
CA ALA A 20 6.15 -8.76 1.98
C ALA A 20 6.19 -9.52 0.64
N ASP A 21 5.15 -10.31 0.40
CA ASP A 21 5.00 -11.14 -0.80
C ASP A 21 4.71 -10.30 -2.05
N TRP A 22 4.07 -9.15 -1.85
CA TRP A 22 3.72 -8.20 -2.90
C TRP A 22 3.55 -6.78 -2.35
N ALA A 23 3.64 -5.81 -3.26
CA ALA A 23 3.47 -4.40 -2.97
C ALA A 23 2.71 -3.72 -4.10
N ALA A 24 2.00 -2.66 -3.80
CA ALA A 24 1.34 -1.85 -4.81
C ALA A 24 1.10 -0.41 -4.35
N CYS A 25 0.95 0.49 -5.31
CA CYS A 25 0.61 1.89 -5.10
C CYS A 25 -0.77 2.15 -5.72
N ALA A 26 -1.68 2.74 -4.96
CA ALA A 26 -2.94 3.26 -5.49
C ALA A 26 -3.13 4.71 -5.11
N GLU A 27 -3.81 5.41 -6.00
CA GLU A 27 -4.28 6.77 -5.81
C GLU A 27 -5.79 6.75 -5.62
N ARG A 28 -6.27 7.48 -4.61
CA ARG A 28 -7.69 7.72 -4.42
C ARG A 28 -8.14 8.82 -5.38
N ASN A 29 -9.16 8.56 -6.17
CA ASN A 29 -9.77 9.58 -7.00
C ASN A 29 -10.69 10.47 -6.15
N GLU A 30 -10.31 11.73 -5.91
CA GLU A 30 -11.11 12.66 -5.10
C GLU A 30 -12.50 12.96 -5.69
N ARG A 31 -12.70 12.70 -6.99
CA ARG A 31 -13.98 12.93 -7.68
C ARG A 31 -14.96 11.76 -7.57
N ASP A 32 -14.47 10.58 -7.21
CA ASP A 32 -15.25 9.34 -7.20
C ASP A 32 -14.97 8.63 -5.88
N SER A 33 -15.86 8.84 -4.90
CA SER A 33 -15.68 8.55 -3.47
C SER A 33 -15.38 7.10 -3.09
N ALA A 34 -15.18 6.20 -4.07
CA ALA A 34 -14.87 4.79 -3.84
C ALA A 34 -13.91 4.18 -4.89
N ALA A 35 -13.27 4.96 -5.77
CA ALA A 35 -12.39 4.39 -6.80
C ALA A 35 -10.91 4.53 -6.44
N TRP A 36 -10.37 3.53 -5.74
CA TRP A 36 -8.92 3.36 -5.63
C TRP A 36 -8.36 2.85 -6.95
N LYS A 37 -7.46 3.63 -7.56
CA LYS A 37 -6.82 3.28 -8.82
C LYS A 37 -5.39 2.83 -8.58
N PHE A 38 -5.09 1.56 -8.87
CA PHE A 38 -3.75 1.02 -8.79
C PHE A 38 -2.87 1.60 -9.91
N GLU A 39 -1.85 2.36 -9.54
CA GLU A 39 -0.89 2.97 -10.47
C GLU A 39 0.30 2.05 -10.77
N SER A 40 0.72 1.26 -9.78
CA SER A 40 1.90 0.40 -9.90
C SER A 40 1.76 -0.81 -9.02
N LEU A 41 2.25 -1.94 -9.53
CA LEU A 41 2.09 -3.27 -8.95
C LEU A 41 3.44 -3.98 -8.95
N TYR A 42 3.81 -4.62 -7.85
CA TYR A 42 4.98 -5.47 -7.73
C TYR A 42 4.60 -6.84 -7.17
N LYS A 43 4.86 -7.90 -7.93
CA LYS A 43 4.46 -9.30 -7.64
C LYS A 43 2.95 -9.48 -7.38
N VAL A 44 2.11 -8.60 -7.93
CA VAL A 44 0.64 -8.74 -7.91
C VAL A 44 0.19 -9.39 -9.20
N ASN A 45 -0.41 -10.58 -9.13
CA ASN A 45 -1.04 -11.22 -10.28
C ASN A 45 -2.46 -10.64 -10.53
N GLN A 46 -3.04 -10.94 -11.69
CA GLN A 46 -4.35 -10.39 -12.07
C GLN A 46 -5.48 -10.75 -11.09
N LYS A 47 -5.50 -11.99 -10.58
CA LYS A 47 -6.48 -12.44 -9.58
C LYS A 47 -6.40 -11.59 -8.30
N ARG A 48 -5.19 -11.39 -7.78
CA ARG A 48 -4.91 -10.58 -6.59
C ARG A 48 -5.24 -9.12 -6.81
N ARG A 49 -4.97 -8.57 -7.99
CA ARG A 49 -5.35 -7.21 -8.36
C ARG A 49 -6.86 -7.02 -8.23
N VAL A 50 -7.66 -7.90 -8.87
CA VAL A 50 -9.13 -7.83 -8.81
C VAL A 50 -9.64 -7.96 -7.37
N PHE A 51 -9.06 -8.87 -6.58
CA PHE A 51 -9.41 -8.97 -5.16
C PHE A 51 -9.06 -7.73 -4.36
N ALA A 52 -7.89 -7.13 -4.59
CA ALA A 52 -7.48 -5.92 -3.90
C ALA A 52 -8.37 -4.75 -4.29
N GLU A 53 -8.70 -4.58 -5.58
CA GLU A 53 -9.64 -3.57 -6.07
C GLU A 53 -11.02 -3.74 -5.41
N ASN A 54 -11.59 -4.95 -5.42
CA ASN A 54 -12.88 -5.21 -4.76
C ASN A 54 -12.83 -4.97 -3.25
N TYR A 55 -11.75 -5.39 -2.60
CA TYR A 55 -11.58 -5.22 -1.15
C TYR A 55 -11.46 -3.75 -0.77
N PHE A 56 -10.75 -2.93 -1.57
CA PHE A 56 -10.55 -1.52 -1.29
C PHE A 56 -11.81 -0.70 -1.48
N ASN A 57 -12.71 -1.16 -2.34
CA ASN A 57 -14.02 -0.57 -2.57
C ASN A 57 -15.04 -0.90 -1.47
N LEU A 58 -14.71 -1.79 -0.52
CA LEU A 58 -15.54 -1.97 0.67
C LEU A 58 -15.47 -0.70 1.52
N GLY A 59 -16.62 -0.12 1.88
CA GLY A 59 -16.67 1.15 2.65
C GLY A 59 -15.85 1.10 3.96
N THR A 60 -15.80 -0.06 4.62
CA THR A 60 -14.98 -0.25 5.83
C THR A 60 -13.47 -0.22 5.55
N VAL A 61 -13.04 -0.60 4.35
CA VAL A 61 -11.64 -0.54 3.93
C VAL A 61 -11.31 0.85 3.41
N ASP A 62 -12.19 1.47 2.61
CA ASP A 62 -12.04 2.86 2.17
C ASP A 62 -11.90 3.82 3.36
N ASN A 63 -12.79 3.72 4.36
CA ASN A 63 -12.70 4.53 5.59
C ASN A 63 -11.38 4.34 6.34
N TRP A 64 -10.86 3.10 6.36
CA TRP A 64 -9.59 2.78 7.01
C TRP A 64 -8.41 3.42 6.27
N LEU A 65 -8.39 3.35 4.93
CA LEU A 65 -7.39 3.95 4.06
C LEU A 65 -7.47 5.48 4.08
N CYS A 66 -8.67 6.06 4.08
CA CYS A 66 -8.88 7.50 4.26
C CYS A 66 -8.30 7.97 5.60
N GLY A 67 -8.52 7.22 6.69
CA GLY A 67 -7.91 7.53 7.97
C GLY A 67 -6.38 7.50 7.93
N ALA A 68 -5.78 6.61 7.13
CA ALA A 68 -4.32 6.63 6.92
C ALA A 68 -3.87 7.92 6.21
N LEU A 69 -4.57 8.32 5.14
CA LEU A 69 -4.30 9.57 4.42
C LEU A 69 -4.47 10.81 5.29
N THR A 70 -5.60 10.92 5.99
CA THR A 70 -5.93 12.08 6.84
C THR A 70 -4.94 12.25 7.98
N GLU A 71 -4.51 11.15 8.60
CA GLU A 71 -3.54 11.22 9.70
C GLU A 71 -2.08 11.27 9.23
N GLY A 72 -1.82 10.97 7.95
CA GLY A 72 -0.47 10.85 7.41
C GLY A 72 0.35 9.73 8.08
N LYS A 73 -0.33 8.72 8.65
CA LYS A 73 0.31 7.64 9.42
C LYS A 73 0.11 6.28 8.80
N SER A 74 1.13 5.45 8.92
CA SER A 74 1.03 4.04 8.55
C SER A 74 -0.06 3.35 9.36
N ARG A 75 -0.77 2.43 8.71
CA ARG A 75 -1.79 1.59 9.36
C ARG A 75 -1.63 0.16 8.91
N SER A 76 -2.04 -0.78 9.76
CA SER A 76 -2.11 -2.20 9.38
C SER A 76 -3.47 -2.80 9.71
N ARG A 77 -3.88 -3.79 8.92
CA ARG A 77 -5.11 -4.53 9.12
C ARG A 77 -4.92 -5.99 8.76
N LYS A 78 -5.49 -6.89 9.58
CA LYS A 78 -5.54 -8.31 9.24
C LYS A 78 -6.42 -8.50 8.00
N ILE A 79 -5.96 -9.31 7.06
CA ILE A 79 -6.73 -9.67 5.88
C ILE A 79 -7.76 -10.75 6.29
N PRO A 80 -9.03 -10.61 5.92
CA PRO A 80 -10.03 -11.65 6.14
C PRO A 80 -9.60 -13.00 5.54
N ASN A 81 -9.86 -14.11 6.22
CA ASN A 81 -9.39 -15.44 5.78
C ASN A 81 -10.02 -15.89 4.46
N ASP A 82 -11.19 -15.35 4.12
CA ASP A 82 -11.92 -15.57 2.88
C ASP A 82 -11.36 -14.77 1.70
N LEU A 83 -10.44 -13.83 1.95
CA LEU A 83 -9.79 -13.03 0.93
C LEU A 83 -8.38 -13.56 0.61
N ASP A 84 -8.27 -14.23 -0.55
CA ASP A 84 -7.02 -14.79 -1.06
C ASP A 84 -6.11 -13.71 -1.68
N LEU A 85 -5.57 -12.83 -0.83
CA LEU A 85 -4.49 -11.91 -1.22
C LEU A 85 -3.10 -12.55 -1.10
N GLY A 86 -3.00 -13.82 -0.68
CA GLY A 86 -1.73 -14.50 -0.43
C GLY A 86 -0.91 -13.85 0.70
N SER A 87 -1.57 -13.21 1.65
CA SER A 87 -0.95 -12.52 2.79
C SER A 87 -1.94 -12.48 3.96
N VAL A 88 -1.43 -12.47 5.20
CA VAL A 88 -2.29 -12.48 6.41
C VAL A 88 -2.57 -11.06 6.90
N ARG A 89 -1.75 -10.09 6.52
CA ARG A 89 -1.88 -8.69 6.93
C ARG A 89 -1.54 -7.75 5.78
N LEU A 90 -2.31 -6.68 5.70
CA LEU A 90 -2.08 -5.55 4.82
C LEU A 90 -1.54 -4.39 5.64
N TYR A 91 -0.51 -3.73 5.13
CA TYR A 91 -0.01 -2.48 5.67
C TYR A 91 -0.19 -1.40 4.62
N ALA A 92 -0.60 -0.22 5.07
CA ALA A 92 -0.86 0.96 4.25
C ALA A 92 0.03 2.09 4.74
N PHE A 93 0.79 2.67 3.81
CA PHE A 93 1.73 3.77 4.02
C PHE A 93 1.25 4.95 3.16
N PRO A 94 0.62 5.97 3.77
CA PRO A 94 0.17 7.14 3.03
C PRO A 94 1.37 7.92 2.51
N VAL A 95 1.25 8.44 1.30
CA VAL A 95 2.24 9.31 0.70
C VAL A 95 1.86 10.75 1.06
N GLN A 96 2.62 11.37 1.96
CA GLN A 96 2.23 12.65 2.54
C GLN A 96 2.01 13.74 1.48
N GLY A 97 0.95 14.53 1.67
CA GLY A 97 0.57 15.61 0.76
C GLY A 97 -0.02 15.13 -0.58
N THR A 98 -0.36 13.85 -0.70
CA THR A 98 -1.02 13.27 -1.88
C THR A 98 -2.19 12.38 -1.46
N GLN A 99 -2.97 11.92 -2.45
CA GLN A 99 -4.02 10.92 -2.27
C GLN A 99 -3.52 9.49 -2.53
N LYS A 100 -2.20 9.28 -2.47
CA LYS A 100 -1.58 7.99 -2.78
C LYS A 100 -1.29 7.22 -1.51
N ILE A 101 -1.46 5.91 -1.59
CA ILE A 101 -1.06 4.96 -0.56
C ILE A 101 -0.23 3.88 -1.22
N VAL A 102 0.88 3.53 -0.57
CA VAL A 102 1.61 2.30 -0.83
C VAL A 102 1.13 1.23 0.15
N PHE A 103 0.82 0.04 -0.37
CA PHE A 103 0.43 -1.08 0.45
C PHE A 103 1.27 -2.32 0.15
N VAL A 104 1.54 -3.06 1.21
CA VAL A 104 2.33 -4.29 1.18
C VAL A 104 1.57 -5.38 1.93
N GLY A 105 1.49 -6.55 1.29
CA GLY A 105 0.91 -7.75 1.87
C GLY A 105 1.99 -8.70 2.37
N GLY A 106 1.91 -9.13 3.63
CA GLY A 106 2.79 -10.18 4.16
C GLY A 106 2.20 -10.92 5.37
N GLU A 107 2.86 -12.00 5.78
CA GLU A 107 2.47 -12.80 6.96
C GLU A 107 2.62 -12.07 8.31
N GLY A 108 3.38 -10.97 8.34
CA GLY A 108 3.58 -10.17 9.53
C GLY A 108 4.89 -9.40 9.45
N ILE A 109 4.85 -8.18 8.92
CA ILE A 109 5.97 -7.24 9.05
C ILE A 109 6.22 -7.03 10.55
N ARG A 110 7.39 -7.44 11.04
CA ARG A 110 7.80 -7.13 12.43
C ARG A 110 7.85 -5.61 12.56
N LYS A 111 7.38 -5.04 13.69
CA LYS A 111 7.38 -3.57 13.92
C LYS A 111 8.71 -2.87 13.58
N THR A 112 9.83 -3.56 13.74
CA THR A 112 11.17 -3.09 13.33
C THR A 112 11.23 -2.80 11.82
N ARG A 113 10.74 -3.72 10.99
CA ARG A 113 10.77 -3.61 9.52
C ARG A 113 9.79 -2.59 8.95
N GLU A 114 8.72 -2.29 9.68
CA GLU A 114 7.82 -1.17 9.34
C GLU A 114 8.54 0.18 9.47
N LYS A 115 9.33 0.34 10.53
CA LYS A 115 10.20 1.52 10.70
C LYS A 115 11.31 1.55 9.66
N ASP A 116 11.94 0.40 9.38
CA ASP A 116 13.00 0.30 8.38
C ASP A 116 12.51 0.76 7.00
N LEU A 117 11.28 0.38 6.64
CA LEU A 117 10.63 0.82 5.40
C LEU A 117 10.41 2.35 5.38
N ALA A 118 9.86 2.90 6.47
CA ALA A 118 9.66 4.35 6.59
C ALA A 118 10.99 5.12 6.57
N THR A 119 12.11 4.50 6.93
CA THR A 119 13.44 5.12 6.88
C THR A 119 14.21 4.88 5.58
N SER A 120 13.73 4.02 4.68
CA SER A 120 14.41 3.75 3.42
C SER A 120 14.55 5.04 2.60
N ARG A 121 15.74 5.25 2.04
CA ARG A 121 16.03 6.44 1.24
C ARG A 121 15.22 6.47 -0.05
N GLU A 122 15.22 5.38 -0.82
CA GLU A 122 14.48 5.28 -2.08
C GLU A 122 12.97 5.39 -1.84
N PHE A 123 12.48 4.70 -0.80
CA PHE A 123 11.09 4.82 -0.38
C PHE A 123 10.73 6.26 0.04
N ARG A 124 11.57 6.94 0.83
CA ARG A 124 11.33 8.34 1.27
C ARG A 124 11.50 9.37 0.15
N GLU A 125 12.42 9.16 -0.79
CA GLU A 125 12.60 10.06 -1.93
C GLU A 125 11.34 10.06 -2.82
N LEU A 126 10.67 8.90 -2.93
CA LEU A 126 9.44 8.76 -3.71
C LEU A 126 8.17 9.02 -2.89
N PHE A 127 8.24 8.79 -1.58
CA PHE A 127 7.15 8.95 -0.63
C PHE A 127 7.63 9.72 0.63
N PRO A 128 7.90 11.03 0.51
CA PRO A 128 8.53 11.79 1.59
C PRO A 128 7.61 12.01 2.78
N ASP A 129 8.11 11.73 3.98
CA ASP A 129 7.57 12.23 5.25
C ASP A 129 7.99 13.70 5.44
N LYS A 130 7.05 14.62 5.61
CA LYS A 130 7.35 16.00 6.03
C LYS A 130 7.37 16.12 7.55
#